data_AF-A0AAV4EZB3-F1
#
_entry.id   AF-A0AAV4EZB3-F1
#
_cell.length_a   1.000
_cell.length_b   1.000
_cell.length_c   1.000
_cell.angle_alpha   90.00
_cell.angle_beta   90.00
_cell.angle_gamma   90.00
#
_symmetry.space_group_name_H-M   'P 1'
#
loop_
_entity.id
_entity.type
_entity.pdbx_description
1 polymer ?
#
loop_
_entity_poly.entity_id
_entity_poly.type
_entity_poly.pdbx_seq_one_letter_code
_entity_poly.pdbx_strand_id
1 'polypeptide(L)'
;MKPFRFNSEAKYQPGPQKAATRDVGNLAEGRIQVDPQKGFEIKYPDIFKRYLLPSVSSDKLVQAWHSSPMQFWQNQLNFATWCATTGCGVSLEDHLTTADNLLQAVYRFHAYYQIRRILEEIQAPLPQDEAWDAANNPYNRRGYEKICNEFDVSPHSEWKVGGPNQGLGQVYNYWTNSGYHPAGVGEYDPSEMSFTKRTTNSVLHVDFIKQDAAGADKAWRTFILDKSEGFTRPGVERLNDSIRTYVWAILGAQAQTRTEIMGTGAAFDAQKQFLADVEDAIASPVDLSSAIQRYQTVLQYARSEVNYSFGASLYMASGDMLLRVGNVAGYNNLIVIATDDQSLGLNSGLNGRAPPNAANDTGEKGFRAELGDVVGHFIPNPRHRLTQPHNLAELEWRVISHESLHGLNGRIRGLPQIFRLDCVNGIGLLCQLLVGSAESRNLPARETGALIDTQRLDHIGTVPF
;
A
#
# COMPACT_ATOMS: atom_id res chain seq x y z
N MET A 1 -18.27 -10.19 -22.31
CA MET A 1 -17.84 -8.83 -21.93
C MET A 1 -16.46 -8.61 -22.55
N LYS A 2 -16.18 -7.45 -23.18
CA LYS A 2 -14.84 -7.21 -23.73
C LYS A 2 -13.84 -7.01 -22.59
N PRO A 3 -12.58 -7.50 -22.72
CA PRO A 3 -11.57 -7.25 -21.71
C PRO A 3 -11.27 -5.76 -21.55
N PHE A 4 -11.13 -5.33 -20.29
CA PHE A 4 -10.53 -4.04 -19.96
C PHE A 4 -9.11 -4.04 -20.50
N ARG A 5 -8.67 -2.91 -21.05
CA ARG A 5 -7.38 -2.86 -21.75
C ARG A 5 -6.69 -1.53 -21.53
N PHE A 6 -5.39 -1.55 -21.77
CA PHE A 6 -4.62 -0.31 -21.93
C PHE A 6 -5.25 0.57 -23.01
N ASN A 7 -5.44 1.85 -22.68
CA ASN A 7 -5.85 2.88 -23.61
C ASN A 7 -4.86 4.05 -23.52
N SER A 8 -4.06 4.25 -24.57
CA SER A 8 -3.09 5.35 -24.64
C SER A 8 -3.75 6.73 -24.66
N GLU A 9 -5.03 6.81 -24.99
CA GLU A 9 -5.82 8.04 -25.01
C GLU A 9 -6.53 8.31 -23.67
N ALA A 10 -6.62 7.31 -22.78
CA ALA A 10 -7.27 7.48 -21.50
C ALA A 10 -6.50 8.48 -20.64
N LYS A 11 -7.15 9.61 -20.34
CA LYS A 11 -6.63 10.67 -19.48
C LYS A 11 -7.71 11.07 -18.48
N TYR A 12 -7.42 10.85 -17.21
CA TYR A 12 -8.35 11.16 -16.14
C TYR A 12 -7.97 12.48 -15.47
N GLN A 13 -8.96 13.31 -15.19
CA GLN A 13 -8.73 14.59 -14.54
C GLN A 13 -8.35 14.37 -13.06
N PRO A 14 -7.31 15.06 -12.56
CA PRO A 14 -6.99 15.04 -11.14
C PRO A 14 -8.10 15.72 -10.32
N GLY A 15 -8.25 15.29 -9.07
CA GLY A 15 -9.23 15.85 -8.15
C GLY A 15 -10.51 15.01 -7.97
N PRO A 16 -11.47 15.52 -7.18
CA PRO A 16 -12.71 14.83 -6.90
C PRO A 16 -13.62 14.82 -8.14
N GLN A 17 -14.30 13.71 -8.33
CA GLN A 17 -15.28 13.52 -9.39
C GLN A 17 -16.66 14.04 -8.94
N LYS A 18 -17.48 14.48 -9.90
CA LYS A 18 -18.72 15.26 -9.63
C LYS A 18 -19.89 14.46 -9.04
N ALA A 19 -19.84 13.13 -9.01
CA ALA A 19 -20.95 12.30 -8.53
C ALA A 19 -21.00 12.23 -7.00
N ALA A 20 -22.16 12.54 -6.42
CA ALA A 20 -22.40 12.45 -4.98
C ALA A 20 -22.57 10.98 -4.55
N THR A 21 -21.89 10.60 -3.46
CA THR A 21 -21.98 9.31 -2.75
C THR A 21 -21.73 8.06 -3.60
N ARG A 22 -20.48 7.60 -3.56
CA ARG A 22 -20.07 6.29 -4.08
C ARG A 22 -20.07 5.29 -2.93
N ASP A 23 -20.75 4.17 -3.11
CA ASP A 23 -20.61 3.06 -2.17
C ASP A 23 -19.65 2.00 -2.72
N VAL A 24 -18.38 2.15 -2.35
CA VAL A 24 -17.33 1.15 -2.60
C VAL A 24 -17.25 0.11 -1.48
N GLY A 25 -18.16 0.17 -0.50
CA GLY A 25 -18.06 -0.58 0.74
C GLY A 25 -16.84 -0.19 1.58
N ASN A 26 -16.43 -1.06 2.49
CA ASN A 26 -15.18 -0.93 3.23
C ASN A 26 -14.03 -1.50 2.39
N LEU A 27 -12.96 -0.74 2.14
CA LEU A 27 -11.76 -1.28 1.46
C LEU A 27 -10.76 -1.91 2.45
N ALA A 28 -10.84 -1.56 3.73
CA ALA A 28 -10.00 -2.16 4.77
C ALA A 28 -10.55 -3.53 5.24
N GLU A 29 -11.75 -3.91 4.80
CA GLU A 29 -12.36 -5.22 5.10
C GLU A 29 -12.90 -5.81 3.81
N GLY A 30 -12.69 -7.11 3.60
CA GLY A 30 -13.24 -7.76 2.42
C GLY A 30 -12.87 -9.22 2.32
N ARG A 31 -13.45 -9.84 1.29
CA ARG A 31 -13.25 -11.24 0.98
C ARG A 31 -12.11 -11.41 -0.02
N ILE A 32 -11.05 -12.07 0.40
CA ILE A 32 -9.96 -12.50 -0.48
C ILE A 32 -10.37 -13.81 -1.14
N GLN A 33 -10.50 -13.79 -2.45
CA GLN A 33 -10.87 -14.95 -3.26
C GLN A 33 -9.61 -15.71 -3.68
N VAL A 34 -9.62 -17.01 -3.45
CA VAL A 34 -8.58 -17.94 -3.93
C VAL A 34 -8.99 -18.60 -5.24
N ASP A 35 -10.29 -18.68 -5.49
CA ASP A 35 -10.91 -19.09 -6.75
C ASP A 35 -12.24 -18.30 -6.94
N PRO A 36 -12.96 -18.42 -8.06
CA PRO A 36 -14.21 -17.68 -8.29
C PRO A 36 -15.34 -17.91 -7.27
N GLN A 37 -15.27 -18.96 -6.45
CA GLN A 37 -16.30 -19.37 -5.50
C GLN A 37 -15.84 -19.31 -4.04
N LYS A 38 -14.56 -19.55 -3.78
CA LYS A 38 -13.98 -19.70 -2.45
C LYS A 38 -13.08 -18.52 -2.11
N GLY A 39 -13.26 -18.07 -0.88
CA GLY A 39 -12.44 -17.03 -0.28
C GLY A 39 -12.56 -17.01 1.24
N PHE A 40 -11.77 -16.15 1.85
CA PHE A 40 -11.75 -15.90 3.29
C PHE A 40 -11.88 -14.41 3.56
N GLU A 41 -12.45 -14.07 4.71
CA GLU A 41 -12.59 -12.68 5.12
C GLU A 41 -11.30 -12.16 5.73
N ILE A 42 -10.98 -10.91 5.47
CA ILE A 42 -9.80 -10.25 6.00
C ILE A 42 -10.11 -8.84 6.47
N LYS A 43 -9.31 -8.40 7.44
CA LYS A 43 -9.31 -7.04 7.95
C LYS A 43 -7.90 -6.48 7.94
N TYR A 44 -7.69 -5.49 7.11
CA TYR A 44 -6.47 -4.71 7.03
C TYR A 44 -6.46 -3.57 8.07
N PRO A 45 -5.30 -2.94 8.32
CA PRO A 45 -5.26 -1.69 9.06
C PRO A 45 -6.14 -0.62 8.41
N ASP A 46 -7.14 -0.13 9.14
CA ASP A 46 -8.08 0.86 8.60
C ASP A 46 -7.45 2.24 8.48
N ILE A 47 -7.01 2.59 7.27
CA ILE A 47 -6.47 3.91 6.93
C ILE A 47 -7.54 4.96 6.65
N PHE A 48 -8.82 4.59 6.56
CA PHE A 48 -9.91 5.51 6.27
C PHE A 48 -10.49 6.14 7.55
N LYS A 49 -10.14 5.61 8.72
CA LYS A 49 -10.47 6.22 10.01
C LYS A 49 -9.75 7.56 10.20
N ARG A 50 -10.31 8.42 11.06
CA ARG A 50 -9.76 9.76 11.40
C ARG A 50 -9.48 10.63 10.16
N TYR A 51 -10.25 10.43 9.09
CA TYR A 51 -10.14 11.21 7.86
C TYR A 51 -10.50 12.69 8.06
N LEU A 52 -11.46 12.98 8.95
CA LEU A 52 -11.93 14.33 9.23
C LEU A 52 -10.89 15.15 9.96
N LEU A 53 -10.80 16.42 9.58
CA LEU A 53 -10.07 17.40 10.37
C LEU A 53 -10.82 17.69 11.69
N PRO A 54 -10.08 17.88 12.80
CA PRO A 54 -10.69 18.43 14.01
C PRO A 54 -11.23 19.84 13.74
N SER A 55 -12.14 20.32 14.61
CA SER A 55 -12.66 21.68 14.50
C SER A 55 -11.51 22.69 14.46
N VAL A 56 -11.53 23.56 13.45
CA VAL A 56 -10.47 24.53 13.17
C VAL A 56 -10.88 25.89 13.71
N SER A 57 -10.12 26.42 14.66
CA SER A 57 -10.27 27.80 15.16
C SER A 57 -9.01 28.64 14.96
N SER A 58 -7.98 28.08 14.33
CA SER A 58 -6.67 28.72 14.13
C SER A 58 -6.50 29.23 12.70
N ASP A 59 -6.24 30.53 12.58
CA ASP A 59 -5.89 31.20 11.32
C ASP A 59 -4.72 30.54 10.58
N LYS A 60 -3.68 30.15 11.33
CA LYS A 60 -2.53 29.43 10.78
C LYS A 60 -2.95 28.15 10.04
N LEU A 61 -3.94 27.42 10.55
CA LEU A 61 -4.42 26.19 9.93
C LEU A 61 -5.24 26.50 8.68
N VAL A 62 -6.10 27.53 8.71
CA VAL A 62 -6.86 27.96 7.53
C VAL A 62 -5.91 28.42 6.41
N GLN A 63 -4.91 29.24 6.73
CA GLN A 63 -3.89 29.64 5.76
C GLN A 63 -3.11 28.45 5.22
N ALA A 64 -2.73 27.49 6.08
CA ALA A 64 -2.03 26.29 5.66
C ALA A 64 -2.90 25.39 4.75
N TRP A 65 -4.21 25.32 4.98
CA TRP A 65 -5.16 24.61 4.12
C TRP A 65 -5.18 25.14 2.69
N HIS A 66 -5.02 26.46 2.53
CA HIS A 66 -4.99 27.10 1.21
C HIS A 66 -3.60 27.10 0.57
N SER A 67 -2.52 27.23 1.35
CA SER A 67 -1.15 27.36 0.84
C SER A 67 -0.38 26.04 0.74
N SER A 68 -0.67 25.09 1.62
CA SER A 68 0.07 23.82 1.78
C SER A 68 -0.90 22.64 1.96
N PRO A 69 -1.88 22.41 1.07
CA PRO A 69 -2.92 21.39 1.26
C PRO A 69 -2.36 19.97 1.45
N MET A 70 -1.22 19.62 0.84
CA MET A 70 -0.64 18.28 0.97
C MET A 70 -0.06 17.94 2.35
N GLN A 71 0.02 18.88 3.30
CA GLN A 71 0.35 18.55 4.69
C GLN A 71 -0.82 17.91 5.44
N PHE A 72 -2.05 18.01 4.92
CA PHE A 72 -3.23 17.47 5.59
C PHE A 72 -3.41 16.01 5.20
N TRP A 73 -3.61 15.14 6.20
CA TRP A 73 -3.85 13.70 6.01
C TRP A 73 -4.93 13.43 4.96
N GLN A 74 -6.00 14.22 5.01
CA GLN A 74 -7.13 14.13 4.08
C GLN A 74 -6.69 14.19 2.62
N ASN A 75 -5.81 15.15 2.28
CA ASN A 75 -5.36 15.39 0.92
C ASN A 75 -4.35 14.34 0.46
N GLN A 76 -3.51 13.83 1.38
CA GLN A 76 -2.61 12.71 1.12
C GLN A 76 -3.39 11.43 0.79
N LEU A 77 -4.44 11.12 1.57
CA LEU A 77 -5.31 9.97 1.29
C LEU A 77 -6.09 10.13 -0.01
N ASN A 78 -6.58 11.33 -0.31
CA ASN A 78 -7.28 11.62 -1.57
C ASN A 78 -6.38 11.44 -2.78
N PHE A 79 -5.15 11.96 -2.73
CA PHE A 79 -4.13 11.76 -3.74
C PHE A 79 -3.82 10.28 -3.96
N ALA A 80 -3.53 9.54 -2.88
CA ALA A 80 -3.24 8.11 -2.95
C ALA A 80 -4.42 7.32 -3.52
N THR A 81 -5.65 7.66 -3.11
CA THR A 81 -6.90 7.07 -3.65
C THR A 81 -7.01 7.30 -5.14
N TRP A 82 -6.82 8.55 -5.60
CA TRP A 82 -6.90 8.89 -7.01
C TRP A 82 -5.87 8.10 -7.81
N CYS A 83 -4.60 8.12 -7.40
CA CYS A 83 -3.53 7.39 -8.08
C CYS A 83 -3.80 5.89 -8.16
N ALA A 84 -4.25 5.26 -7.07
CA ALA A 84 -4.57 3.83 -7.01
C ALA A 84 -5.84 3.44 -7.76
N THR A 85 -6.70 4.37 -8.14
CA THR A 85 -7.98 4.07 -8.79
C THR A 85 -8.12 4.85 -10.10
N THR A 86 -8.59 6.09 -10.03
CA THR A 86 -8.84 6.96 -11.18
C THR A 86 -7.62 7.10 -12.08
N GLY A 87 -6.46 7.39 -11.51
CA GLY A 87 -5.19 7.49 -12.23
C GLY A 87 -4.78 6.19 -12.92
N CYS A 88 -5.19 5.04 -12.39
CA CYS A 88 -4.98 3.73 -13.01
C CYS A 88 -6.04 3.37 -14.08
N GLY A 89 -7.15 4.12 -14.15
CA GLY A 89 -8.33 3.74 -14.93
C GLY A 89 -9.17 2.64 -14.26
N VAL A 90 -9.02 2.41 -12.95
CA VAL A 90 -9.85 1.50 -12.17
C VAL A 90 -11.08 2.26 -11.68
N SER A 91 -12.25 1.73 -12.03
CA SER A 91 -13.55 2.36 -11.85
C SER A 91 -14.40 1.65 -10.81
N LEU A 92 -15.40 2.37 -10.28
CA LEU A 92 -16.41 1.79 -9.44
C LEU A 92 -17.18 0.68 -10.17
N GLU A 93 -17.84 1.04 -11.28
CA GLU A 93 -18.83 0.18 -11.93
C GLU A 93 -18.21 -1.01 -12.65
N ASP A 94 -17.06 -0.82 -13.31
CA ASP A 94 -16.48 -1.87 -14.14
C ASP A 94 -15.58 -2.82 -13.34
N HIS A 95 -15.06 -2.37 -12.18
CA HIS A 95 -14.01 -3.09 -11.46
C HIS A 95 -14.37 -3.35 -10.00
N LEU A 96 -14.65 -2.32 -9.20
CA LEU A 96 -14.83 -2.48 -7.74
C LEU A 96 -16.16 -3.12 -7.35
N THR A 97 -17.19 -3.01 -8.20
CA THR A 97 -18.51 -3.62 -8.03
C THR A 97 -18.85 -4.63 -9.12
N THR A 98 -17.83 -5.17 -9.81
CA THR A 98 -18.04 -6.24 -10.80
C THR A 98 -18.66 -7.49 -10.15
N ALA A 99 -19.47 -8.21 -10.92
CA ALA A 99 -20.20 -9.39 -10.44
C ALA A 99 -19.32 -10.65 -10.33
N ASP A 100 -18.17 -10.68 -11.02
CA ASP A 100 -17.22 -11.76 -10.86
C ASP A 100 -16.43 -11.56 -9.56
N ASN A 101 -16.62 -12.50 -8.64
CA ASN A 101 -16.03 -12.49 -7.31
C ASN A 101 -14.50 -12.34 -7.33
N LEU A 102 -13.79 -13.07 -8.20
CA LEU A 102 -12.33 -13.07 -8.21
C LEU A 102 -11.79 -11.80 -8.89
N LEU A 103 -12.44 -11.31 -9.96
CA LEU A 103 -12.14 -9.98 -10.50
C LEU A 103 -12.33 -8.91 -9.41
N GLN A 104 -13.48 -8.93 -8.73
CA GLN A 104 -13.82 -7.95 -7.71
C GLN A 104 -12.79 -7.97 -6.57
N ALA A 105 -12.42 -9.16 -6.08
CA ALA A 105 -11.45 -9.30 -5.00
C ALA A 105 -10.08 -8.71 -5.38
N VAL A 106 -9.59 -8.98 -6.61
CA VAL A 106 -8.31 -8.45 -7.07
C VAL A 106 -8.34 -6.94 -7.26
N TYR A 107 -9.43 -6.36 -7.81
CA TYR A 107 -9.53 -4.90 -7.95
C TYR A 107 -9.71 -4.17 -6.62
N ARG A 108 -10.44 -4.75 -5.66
CA ARG A 108 -10.55 -4.20 -4.30
C ARG A 108 -9.22 -4.29 -3.56
N PHE A 109 -8.52 -5.42 -3.69
CA PHE A 109 -7.16 -5.58 -3.18
C PHE A 109 -6.23 -4.54 -3.80
N HIS A 110 -6.24 -4.38 -5.12
CA HIS A 110 -5.44 -3.39 -5.83
C HIS A 110 -5.67 -1.98 -5.28
N ALA A 111 -6.93 -1.56 -5.15
CA ALA A 111 -7.25 -0.24 -4.62
C ALA A 111 -6.66 -0.05 -3.21
N TYR A 112 -6.92 -0.96 -2.28
CA TYR A 112 -6.37 -0.85 -0.92
C TYR A 112 -4.83 -0.90 -0.88
N TYR A 113 -4.26 -1.91 -1.55
CA TYR A 113 -2.81 -2.14 -1.59
C TYR A 113 -2.07 -0.96 -2.20
N GLN A 114 -2.51 -0.45 -3.35
CA GLN A 114 -1.84 0.67 -3.99
C GLN A 114 -2.03 1.98 -3.21
N ILE A 115 -3.18 2.22 -2.55
CA ILE A 115 -3.31 3.36 -1.63
C ILE A 115 -2.23 3.29 -0.54
N ARG A 116 -2.09 2.13 0.12
CA ARG A 116 -1.06 1.92 1.16
C ARG A 116 0.35 2.09 0.62
N ARG A 117 0.65 1.52 -0.55
CA ARG A 117 1.95 1.67 -1.23
C ARG A 117 2.29 3.11 -1.54
N ILE A 118 1.34 3.87 -2.06
CA ILE A 118 1.54 5.28 -2.39
C ILE A 118 1.79 6.10 -1.12
N LEU A 119 1.03 5.85 -0.05
CA LEU A 119 1.25 6.50 1.25
C LEU A 119 2.63 6.18 1.82
N GLU A 120 3.10 4.95 1.69
CA GLU A 120 4.46 4.52 2.07
C GLU A 120 5.52 5.20 1.20
N GLU A 121 5.32 5.28 -0.12
CA GLU A 121 6.24 5.93 -1.07
C GLU A 121 6.40 7.43 -0.80
N ILE A 122 5.33 8.10 -0.35
CA ILE A 122 5.39 9.48 0.11
C ILE A 122 5.69 9.59 1.61
N GLN A 123 5.98 8.50 2.32
CA GLN A 123 6.31 8.47 3.74
C GLN A 123 5.30 9.23 4.61
N ALA A 124 4.01 9.12 4.30
CA ALA A 124 2.93 9.73 5.07
C ALA A 124 2.56 8.82 6.25
N PRO A 125 2.70 9.27 7.50
CA PRO A 125 2.25 8.51 8.65
C PRO A 125 0.77 8.16 8.55
N LEU A 126 0.41 6.96 9.00
CA LEU A 126 -0.96 6.44 9.01
C LEU A 126 -1.68 6.82 10.31
N PRO A 127 -3.02 6.84 10.37
CA PRO A 127 -3.79 7.20 11.56
C PRO A 127 -3.51 6.39 12.84
N GLN A 128 -2.81 5.26 12.70
CA GLN A 128 -2.35 4.34 13.74
C GLN A 128 -0.98 4.75 14.31
N ASP A 129 -0.19 5.52 13.58
CA ASP A 129 1.20 5.82 13.91
C ASP A 129 1.30 6.97 14.92
N GLU A 130 2.32 6.94 15.77
CA GLU A 130 2.57 8.00 16.76
C GLU A 130 2.89 9.36 16.11
N ALA A 131 3.50 9.33 14.92
CA ALA A 131 3.88 10.54 14.17
C ALA A 131 2.73 11.18 13.38
N TRP A 132 1.53 10.58 13.41
CA TRP A 132 0.39 11.06 12.64
C TRP A 132 -0.23 12.32 13.22
N ASP A 133 -0.53 13.29 12.34
CA ASP A 133 -1.28 14.50 12.65
C ASP A 133 -2.20 14.86 11.48
N ALA A 134 -3.52 14.93 11.71
CA ALA A 134 -4.48 15.25 10.65
C ALA A 134 -4.21 16.58 9.93
N ALA A 135 -3.74 17.58 10.68
CA ALA A 135 -3.56 18.96 10.20
C ALA A 135 -2.13 19.29 9.75
N ASN A 136 -1.17 18.44 10.10
CA ASN A 136 0.25 18.62 9.79
C ASN A 136 0.98 17.28 9.67
N ASN A 137 0.46 16.40 8.80
CA ASN A 137 1.05 15.10 8.54
C ASN A 137 2.30 15.27 7.65
N PRO A 138 3.50 14.92 8.12
CA PRO A 138 4.69 15.03 7.30
C PRO A 138 4.59 14.09 6.09
N TYR A 139 5.22 14.48 4.98
CA TYR A 139 5.35 13.63 3.80
C TYR A 139 6.63 13.97 3.04
N ASN A 140 7.11 13.00 2.27
CA ASN A 140 8.22 13.11 1.35
C ASN A 140 7.76 13.80 0.06
N ARG A 141 8.04 15.10 -0.05
CA ARG A 141 7.70 15.90 -1.22
C ARG A 141 8.28 15.37 -2.54
N ARG A 142 9.50 14.82 -2.51
CA ARG A 142 10.14 14.25 -3.71
C ARG A 142 9.43 12.97 -4.16
N GLY A 143 8.98 12.14 -3.22
CA GLY A 143 8.14 10.97 -3.49
C GLY A 143 6.82 11.38 -4.14
N TYR A 144 6.16 12.40 -3.58
CA TYR A 144 4.94 12.98 -4.14
C TYR A 144 5.15 13.50 -5.58
N GLU A 145 6.18 14.31 -5.83
CA GLU A 145 6.50 14.84 -7.16
C GLU A 145 6.84 13.73 -8.15
N LYS A 146 7.52 12.66 -7.72
CA LYS A 146 7.81 11.49 -8.54
C LYS A 146 6.52 10.79 -9.00
N ILE A 147 5.57 10.59 -8.09
CA ILE A 147 4.28 9.96 -8.42
C ILE A 147 3.44 10.91 -9.30
N CYS A 148 3.47 12.22 -9.06
CA CYS A 148 2.83 13.19 -9.95
C CYS A 148 3.34 13.06 -11.39
N ASN A 149 4.66 12.94 -11.58
CA ASN A 149 5.27 12.72 -12.89
C ASN A 149 4.89 11.36 -13.49
N GLU A 150 4.76 10.30 -12.68
CA GLU A 150 4.31 8.98 -13.13
C GLU A 150 2.91 9.06 -13.77
N PHE A 151 2.00 9.81 -13.16
CA PHE A 151 0.62 9.96 -13.62
C PHE A 151 0.37 11.15 -14.57
N ASP A 152 1.42 11.87 -14.99
CA ASP A 152 1.30 13.08 -15.82
C ASP A 152 0.35 14.14 -15.20
N VAL A 153 0.44 14.32 -13.88
CA VAL A 153 -0.35 15.32 -13.14
C VAL A 153 0.55 16.39 -12.52
N SER A 154 0.03 17.61 -12.42
CA SER A 154 0.77 18.70 -11.78
C SER A 154 0.92 18.44 -10.28
N PRO A 155 2.10 18.65 -9.68
CA PRO A 155 2.26 18.65 -8.22
C PRO A 155 1.41 19.72 -7.50
N HIS A 156 0.89 20.71 -8.24
CA HIS A 156 -0.01 21.74 -7.74
C HIS A 156 -1.50 21.40 -7.95
N SER A 157 -1.80 20.18 -8.36
CA SER A 157 -3.19 19.71 -8.51
C SER A 157 -3.92 19.76 -7.17
N GLU A 158 -5.23 20.02 -7.26
CA GLU A 158 -6.06 20.18 -6.08
C GLU A 158 -6.59 18.82 -5.60
N TRP A 159 -6.22 18.42 -4.39
CA TRP A 159 -6.64 17.16 -3.75
C TRP A 159 -7.66 17.39 -2.64
N LYS A 160 -8.06 18.64 -2.38
CA LYS A 160 -9.15 18.95 -1.48
C LYS A 160 -10.47 18.43 -2.02
N VAL A 161 -11.32 18.00 -1.11
CA VAL A 161 -12.71 17.69 -1.41
C VAL A 161 -13.45 18.98 -1.78
N GLY A 162 -14.42 18.88 -2.69
CA GLY A 162 -15.32 20.01 -2.97
C GLY A 162 -16.15 20.37 -1.73
N GLY A 163 -16.74 21.57 -1.74
CA GLY A 163 -17.67 22.00 -0.69
C GLY A 163 -17.34 23.39 -0.12
N PRO A 164 -18.01 23.79 0.98
CA PRO A 164 -17.75 25.05 1.66
C PRO A 164 -16.28 25.24 1.98
N ASN A 165 -15.78 26.46 1.75
CA ASN A 165 -14.42 26.86 2.07
C ASN A 165 -13.36 25.92 1.45
N GLN A 166 -13.60 25.52 0.19
CA GLN A 166 -12.73 24.61 -0.56
C GLN A 166 -12.47 23.30 0.20
N GLY A 167 -13.49 22.74 0.84
CA GLY A 167 -13.39 21.47 1.57
C GLY A 167 -12.97 21.59 3.04
N LEU A 168 -12.63 22.78 3.54
CA LEU A 168 -12.29 22.98 4.95
C LEU A 168 -13.51 22.79 5.87
N GLY A 169 -14.71 22.98 5.33
CA GLY A 169 -15.97 22.75 6.03
C GLY A 169 -16.76 24.03 6.31
N GLN A 170 -17.78 23.91 7.14
CA GLN A 170 -18.76 24.95 7.44
C GLN A 170 -18.27 25.84 8.59
N VAL A 171 -18.40 27.16 8.45
CA VAL A 171 -18.11 28.14 9.51
C VAL A 171 -19.25 28.10 10.53
N TYR A 172 -18.91 28.13 11.82
CA TYR A 172 -19.84 28.24 12.94
C TYR A 172 -19.63 29.52 13.72
N ASN A 173 -20.74 30.13 14.15
CA ASN A 173 -20.76 31.29 15.03
C ASN A 173 -21.77 31.15 16.18
N TYR A 174 -21.48 31.77 17.31
CA TYR A 174 -22.31 31.75 18.51
C TYR A 174 -23.38 32.84 18.48
N TRP A 175 -24.64 32.44 18.66
CA TRP A 175 -25.79 33.34 18.79
C TRP A 175 -26.33 33.24 20.22
N THR A 176 -26.48 34.38 20.89
CA THR A 176 -26.74 34.49 22.35
C THR A 176 -27.92 33.65 22.85
N ASN A 177 -28.94 33.38 22.03
CA ASN A 177 -30.14 32.65 22.42
C ASN A 177 -30.28 31.26 21.79
N SER A 178 -29.35 30.85 20.93
CA SER A 178 -29.53 29.67 20.09
C SER A 178 -28.29 28.76 20.03
N GLY A 179 -27.13 29.25 20.51
CA GLY A 179 -25.88 28.48 20.53
C GLY A 179 -25.08 28.63 19.23
N TYR A 180 -24.28 27.62 18.89
CA TYR A 180 -23.49 27.62 17.67
C TYR A 180 -24.32 27.23 16.45
N HIS A 181 -24.26 28.05 15.39
CA HIS A 181 -24.97 27.81 14.14
C HIS A 181 -24.05 27.91 12.93
N PRO A 182 -24.37 27.21 11.83
CA PRO A 182 -23.66 27.41 10.57
C PRO A 182 -23.87 28.84 10.08
N ALA A 183 -22.76 29.59 9.97
CA ALA A 183 -22.77 30.99 9.57
C ALA A 183 -22.90 31.20 8.05
N GLY A 184 -22.82 30.14 7.24
CA GLY A 184 -22.86 30.16 5.78
C GLY A 184 -21.50 29.94 5.11
N VAL A 185 -21.45 30.06 3.78
CA VAL A 185 -20.22 29.99 2.98
C VAL A 185 -19.81 31.41 2.59
N GLY A 186 -18.53 31.74 2.71
CA GLY A 186 -17.99 33.04 2.34
C GLY A 186 -16.65 32.91 1.63
N GLU A 187 -16.14 34.03 1.14
CA GLU A 187 -14.74 34.13 0.75
C GLU A 187 -13.91 34.39 2.00
N TYR A 188 -12.91 33.54 2.23
CA TYR A 188 -12.02 33.68 3.37
C TYR A 188 -11.06 34.83 3.11
N ASP A 189 -11.09 35.84 3.97
CA ASP A 189 -10.10 36.89 4.02
C ASP A 189 -9.04 36.52 5.08
N PRO A 190 -7.84 36.09 4.66
CA PRO A 190 -6.76 35.75 5.58
C PRO A 190 -6.22 36.97 6.35
N SER A 191 -6.45 38.20 5.87
CA SER A 191 -5.98 39.42 6.53
C SER A 191 -6.88 39.86 7.68
N GLU A 192 -8.17 39.51 7.63
CA GLU A 192 -9.17 39.91 8.63
C GLU A 192 -9.67 38.73 9.50
N MET A 193 -9.14 37.51 9.29
CA MET A 193 -9.60 36.27 9.92
C MET A 193 -11.13 36.10 9.84
N SER A 194 -11.70 36.45 8.70
CA SER A 194 -13.14 36.53 8.54
C SER A 194 -13.58 35.89 7.24
N PHE A 195 -14.85 35.47 7.19
CA PHE A 195 -15.47 35.09 5.94
C PHE A 195 -16.40 36.20 5.52
N THR A 196 -16.19 36.77 4.34
CA THR A 196 -17.16 37.70 3.77
C THR A 196 -18.25 36.89 3.07
N LYS A 197 -19.50 37.02 3.54
CA LYS A 197 -20.64 36.39 2.88
C LYS A 197 -20.78 36.91 1.46
N ARG A 198 -20.75 36.02 0.47
CA ARG A 198 -20.93 36.38 -0.96
C ARG A 198 -22.27 37.04 -1.26
N THR A 199 -23.30 36.77 -0.46
CA THR A 199 -24.66 37.27 -0.70
C THR A 199 -24.93 38.64 -0.08
N THR A 200 -24.27 38.96 1.03
CA THR A 200 -24.56 40.16 1.84
C THR A 200 -23.37 41.08 2.04
N ASN A 201 -22.17 40.68 1.59
CA ASN A 201 -20.89 41.34 1.85
C ASN A 201 -20.64 41.62 3.34
N SER A 202 -21.29 40.88 4.24
CA SER A 202 -21.12 41.02 5.68
C SER A 202 -19.96 40.14 6.15
N VAL A 203 -19.10 40.71 6.99
CA VAL A 203 -18.01 40.02 7.68
C VAL A 203 -18.58 39.02 8.68
N LEU A 204 -18.17 37.76 8.57
CA LEU A 204 -18.50 36.71 9.54
C LEU A 204 -17.33 36.50 10.50
N HIS A 205 -17.62 36.65 11.79
CA HIS A 205 -16.73 36.19 12.84
C HIS A 205 -16.73 34.65 12.90
N VAL A 206 -15.54 34.06 12.98
CA VAL A 206 -15.33 32.61 12.97
C VAL A 206 -14.99 32.16 14.38
N ASP A 207 -15.90 31.41 15.02
CA ASP A 207 -15.56 30.75 16.28
C ASP A 207 -14.80 29.45 15.99
N PHE A 208 -15.33 28.65 15.07
CA PHE A 208 -14.63 27.49 14.50
C PHE A 208 -15.20 27.10 13.14
N ILE A 209 -14.44 26.31 12.38
CA ILE A 209 -14.82 25.67 11.13
C ILE A 209 -14.84 24.17 11.38
N LYS A 210 -15.88 23.49 10.88
CA LYS A 210 -16.02 22.04 11.05
C LYS A 210 -16.50 21.40 9.76
N GLN A 211 -15.90 20.27 9.41
CA GLN A 211 -16.38 19.40 8.34
C GLN A 211 -17.62 18.63 8.82
N ASP A 212 -18.65 18.55 7.98
CA ASP A 212 -19.84 17.74 8.29
C ASP A 212 -19.47 16.25 8.29
N ALA A 213 -19.75 15.58 9.40
CA ALA A 213 -19.40 14.19 9.59
C ALA A 213 -20.13 13.24 8.62
N ALA A 214 -21.34 13.59 8.18
CA ALA A 214 -22.16 12.70 7.34
C ALA A 214 -21.69 12.62 5.88
N GLY A 215 -21.02 13.65 5.37
CA GLY A 215 -20.53 13.73 3.99
C GLY A 215 -19.01 13.64 3.86
N ALA A 216 -18.27 14.12 4.86
CA ALA A 216 -16.82 14.20 4.77
C ALA A 216 -16.13 12.86 5.10
N ASP A 217 -16.69 11.97 5.93
CA ASP A 217 -16.08 10.66 6.26
C ASP A 217 -15.87 9.75 5.03
N LYS A 218 -16.70 9.95 3.99
CA LYS A 218 -16.70 9.20 2.73
C LYS A 218 -16.18 10.01 1.56
N ALA A 219 -15.70 11.23 1.78
CA ALA A 219 -15.36 12.13 0.67
C ALA A 219 -14.15 11.66 -0.14
N TRP A 220 -13.25 10.85 0.42
CA TRP A 220 -12.18 10.19 -0.33
C TRP A 220 -12.71 9.33 -1.48
N ARG A 221 -13.92 8.77 -1.35
CA ARG A 221 -14.55 7.95 -2.40
C ARG A 221 -14.85 8.76 -3.67
N THR A 222 -14.97 10.08 -3.55
CA THR A 222 -15.14 10.97 -4.71
C THR A 222 -13.92 10.98 -5.63
N PHE A 223 -12.77 10.43 -5.22
CA PHE A 223 -11.57 10.31 -6.05
C PHE A 223 -11.52 9.01 -6.88
N ILE A 224 -12.59 8.20 -6.89
CA ILE A 224 -12.69 6.94 -7.64
C ILE A 224 -13.66 7.07 -8.82
N LEU A 225 -13.19 7.08 -10.06
CA LEU A 225 -14.03 7.27 -11.25
C LEU A 225 -15.21 6.28 -11.36
N ASP A 226 -16.33 6.70 -11.95
CA ASP A 226 -17.54 5.84 -12.04
C ASP A 226 -17.38 4.76 -13.11
N LYS A 227 -16.95 5.14 -14.33
CA LYS A 227 -16.71 4.26 -15.47
C LYS A 227 -15.40 4.54 -16.16
N SER A 228 -14.66 3.47 -16.47
CA SER A 228 -13.35 3.54 -17.08
C SER A 228 -13.43 3.74 -18.59
N GLU A 229 -12.52 4.55 -19.12
CA GLU A 229 -12.21 4.63 -20.55
C GLU A 229 -11.07 3.66 -20.95
N GLY A 230 -10.59 2.86 -20.02
CA GLY A 230 -9.45 1.96 -20.16
C GLY A 230 -8.34 2.26 -19.15
N PHE A 231 -7.40 1.32 -19.02
CA PHE A 231 -6.26 1.51 -18.13
C PHE A 231 -5.26 2.50 -18.70
N THR A 232 -4.73 3.36 -17.85
CA THR A 232 -3.60 4.21 -18.20
C THR A 232 -2.31 3.37 -18.21
N ARG A 233 -1.20 3.95 -18.69
CA ARG A 233 0.10 3.27 -18.65
C ARG A 233 0.56 2.98 -17.21
N PRO A 234 0.55 3.97 -16.29
CA PRO A 234 0.76 3.69 -14.86
C PRO A 234 -0.22 2.66 -14.30
N GLY A 235 -1.48 2.70 -14.76
CA GLY A 235 -2.51 1.75 -14.39
C GLY A 235 -2.13 0.30 -14.67
N VAL A 236 -1.64 0.00 -15.87
CA VAL A 236 -1.16 -1.34 -16.23
C VAL A 236 -0.01 -1.79 -15.34
N GLU A 237 0.96 -0.90 -15.09
CA GLU A 237 2.14 -1.22 -14.26
C GLU A 237 1.74 -1.52 -12.81
N ARG A 238 0.90 -0.67 -12.21
CA ARG A 238 0.40 -0.79 -10.82
C ARG A 238 -0.58 -1.96 -10.65
N LEU A 239 -1.42 -2.25 -11.65
CA LEU A 239 -2.29 -3.43 -11.65
C LEU A 239 -1.50 -4.72 -11.74
N ASN A 240 -0.51 -4.78 -12.62
CA ASN A 240 0.38 -5.93 -12.73
C ASN A 240 1.14 -6.19 -11.42
N ASP A 241 1.53 -5.13 -10.72
CA ASP A 241 2.11 -5.23 -9.38
C ASP A 241 1.13 -5.82 -8.37
N SER A 242 -0.11 -5.32 -8.33
CA SER A 242 -1.14 -5.87 -7.45
C SER A 242 -1.48 -7.33 -7.76
N ILE A 243 -1.55 -7.74 -9.03
CA ILE A 243 -1.82 -9.13 -9.42
C ILE A 243 -0.69 -10.05 -8.95
N ARG A 244 0.57 -9.66 -9.18
CA ARG A 244 1.74 -10.42 -8.69
C ARG A 244 1.70 -10.59 -7.18
N THR A 245 1.47 -9.50 -6.45
CA THR A 245 1.45 -9.50 -4.99
C THR A 245 0.27 -10.31 -4.44
N TYR A 246 -0.92 -10.20 -5.04
CA TYR A 246 -2.11 -10.95 -4.62
C TYR A 246 -1.87 -12.46 -4.70
N VAL A 247 -1.38 -12.93 -5.85
CA VAL A 247 -1.09 -14.36 -6.06
C VAL A 247 0.05 -14.84 -5.17
N TRP A 248 1.13 -14.05 -5.08
CA TRP A 248 2.26 -14.37 -4.23
C TRP A 248 1.87 -14.47 -2.75
N ALA A 249 1.10 -13.52 -2.22
CA ALA A 249 0.69 -13.55 -0.82
C ALA A 249 -0.22 -14.74 -0.51
N ILE A 250 -1.13 -15.14 -1.40
CA ILE A 250 -2.04 -16.28 -1.17
C ILE A 250 -1.27 -17.60 -1.15
N LEU A 251 -0.46 -17.85 -2.17
CA LEU A 251 0.23 -19.13 -2.33
C LEU A 251 1.50 -19.19 -1.47
N GLY A 252 2.18 -18.06 -1.28
CA GLY A 252 3.31 -17.90 -0.37
C GLY A 252 2.92 -18.20 1.06
N ALA A 253 1.81 -17.64 1.54
CA ALA A 253 1.28 -17.94 2.86
C ALA A 253 0.99 -19.43 3.07
N GLN A 254 0.38 -20.09 2.09
CA GLN A 254 0.12 -21.54 2.15
C GLN A 254 1.41 -22.36 2.18
N ALA A 255 2.40 -21.99 1.37
CA ALA A 255 3.68 -22.68 1.33
C ALA A 255 4.47 -22.53 2.64
N GLN A 256 4.51 -21.32 3.20
CA GLN A 256 5.22 -21.02 4.45
C GLN A 256 4.59 -21.73 5.66
N THR A 257 3.26 -21.70 5.76
CA THR A 257 2.51 -22.33 6.85
C THR A 257 2.24 -23.82 6.61
N ARG A 258 2.56 -24.32 5.42
CA ARG A 258 2.34 -25.71 4.97
C ARG A 258 0.89 -26.16 5.15
N THR A 259 -0.04 -25.23 4.98
CA THR A 259 -1.46 -25.43 5.22
C THR A 259 -2.26 -24.75 4.12
N GLU A 260 -3.38 -25.35 3.73
CA GLU A 260 -4.35 -24.69 2.85
C GLU A 260 -4.93 -23.44 3.52
N ILE A 261 -5.09 -22.36 2.76
CA ILE A 261 -5.57 -21.08 3.30
C ILE A 261 -7.08 -21.08 3.57
N MET A 262 -7.79 -22.07 3.05
CA MET A 262 -9.23 -22.25 3.21
C MET A 262 -9.54 -23.14 4.41
N GLY A 263 -10.59 -22.77 5.16
CA GLY A 263 -11.09 -23.56 6.28
C GLY A 263 -10.86 -22.91 7.65
N THR A 264 -10.89 -23.72 8.70
CA THR A 264 -10.74 -23.30 10.10
C THR A 264 -9.54 -24.01 10.75
N GLY A 265 -9.01 -23.47 11.85
CA GLY A 265 -7.84 -24.06 12.53
C GLY A 265 -6.55 -23.58 11.89
N ALA A 266 -5.70 -24.49 11.39
CA ALA A 266 -4.40 -24.15 10.82
C ALA A 266 -4.48 -23.23 9.58
N ALA A 267 -5.62 -23.20 8.87
CA ALA A 267 -5.87 -22.24 7.79
C ALA A 267 -5.80 -20.78 8.27
N PHE A 268 -6.10 -20.52 9.54
CA PHE A 268 -5.99 -19.20 10.13
C PHE A 268 -4.54 -18.69 10.19
N ASP A 269 -3.58 -19.59 10.37
CA ASP A 269 -2.16 -19.23 10.35
C ASP A 269 -1.73 -18.83 8.95
N ALA A 270 -2.22 -19.52 7.91
CA ALA A 270 -2.03 -19.11 6.52
C ALA A 270 -2.67 -17.75 6.22
N GLN A 271 -3.89 -17.50 6.71
CA GLN A 271 -4.56 -16.20 6.52
C GLN A 271 -3.82 -15.05 7.22
N LYS A 272 -3.23 -15.30 8.40
CA LYS A 272 -2.34 -14.33 9.07
C LYS A 272 -1.06 -14.11 8.29
N GLN A 273 -0.46 -15.18 7.75
CA GLN A 273 0.74 -15.06 6.94
C GLN A 273 0.48 -14.27 5.66
N PHE A 274 -0.70 -14.42 5.04
CA PHE A 274 -1.12 -13.58 3.91
C PHE A 274 -1.11 -12.09 4.28
N LEU A 275 -1.62 -11.72 5.47
CA LEU A 275 -1.58 -10.33 5.94
C LEU A 275 -0.14 -9.83 6.13
N ALA A 276 0.72 -10.64 6.74
CA ALA A 276 2.12 -10.31 6.93
C ALA A 276 2.82 -10.11 5.57
N ASP A 277 2.62 -11.03 4.63
CA ASP A 277 3.16 -10.96 3.27
C ASP A 277 2.71 -9.66 2.56
N VAL A 278 1.44 -9.26 2.69
CA VAL A 278 0.91 -8.01 2.12
C VAL A 278 1.57 -6.77 2.74
N GLU A 279 1.70 -6.71 4.06
CA GLU A 279 2.34 -5.58 4.75
C GLU A 279 3.84 -5.51 4.44
N ASP A 280 4.53 -6.66 4.33
CA ASP A 280 5.92 -6.73 3.88
C ASP A 280 6.07 -6.21 2.44
N ALA A 281 5.13 -6.58 1.55
CA ALA A 281 5.10 -6.05 0.18
C ALA A 281 4.79 -4.55 0.13
N ILE A 282 4.05 -4.01 1.10
CA ILE A 282 3.80 -2.57 1.24
C ILE A 282 5.10 -1.85 1.63
N ALA A 283 5.81 -2.35 2.63
CA ALA A 283 7.04 -1.74 3.14
C ALA A 283 8.26 -1.94 2.23
N SER A 284 8.25 -2.96 1.36
CA SER A 284 9.39 -3.30 0.51
C SER A 284 9.65 -2.23 -0.56
N PRO A 285 10.90 -1.79 -0.79
CA PRO A 285 11.21 -0.93 -1.93
C PRO A 285 10.82 -1.64 -3.25
N VAL A 286 10.45 -0.86 -4.28
CA VAL A 286 10.12 -1.41 -5.60
C VAL A 286 11.37 -2.07 -6.20
N ASP A 287 11.51 -3.38 -6.00
CA ASP A 287 12.39 -4.23 -6.79
C ASP A 287 11.52 -5.10 -7.69
N LEU A 288 11.30 -4.58 -8.90
CA LEU A 288 10.48 -5.24 -9.91
C LEU A 288 11.05 -6.62 -10.28
N SER A 289 12.37 -6.77 -10.33
CA SER A 289 13.00 -8.05 -10.68
C SER A 289 12.70 -9.12 -9.63
N SER A 290 12.90 -8.78 -8.35
CA SER A 290 12.59 -9.71 -7.27
C SER A 290 11.09 -10.01 -7.17
N ALA A 291 10.21 -9.03 -7.40
CA ALA A 291 8.77 -9.25 -7.41
C ALA A 291 8.32 -10.18 -8.54
N ILE A 292 8.87 -10.00 -9.76
CA ILE A 292 8.64 -10.88 -10.90
C ILE A 292 9.15 -12.29 -10.60
N GLN A 293 10.34 -12.41 -10.01
CA GLN A 293 10.92 -13.70 -9.64
C GLN A 293 10.07 -14.41 -8.58
N ARG A 294 9.65 -13.72 -7.51
CA ARG A 294 8.76 -14.29 -6.49
C ARG A 294 7.46 -14.81 -7.08
N TYR A 295 6.86 -14.03 -7.97
CA TYR A 295 5.64 -14.42 -8.66
C TYR A 295 5.84 -15.66 -9.55
N GLN A 296 6.89 -15.65 -10.37
CA GLN A 296 7.27 -16.77 -11.23
C GLN A 296 7.54 -18.06 -10.44
N THR A 297 8.22 -17.94 -9.30
CA THR A 297 8.51 -19.04 -8.38
C THR A 297 7.23 -19.63 -7.78
N VAL A 298 6.33 -18.76 -7.33
CA VAL A 298 5.06 -19.20 -6.74
C VAL A 298 4.17 -19.90 -7.77
N LEU A 299 4.10 -19.41 -9.01
CA LEU A 299 3.37 -20.11 -10.08
C LEU A 299 3.97 -21.49 -10.39
N GLN A 300 5.29 -21.61 -10.40
CA GLN A 300 5.99 -22.90 -10.59
C GLN A 300 5.62 -23.92 -9.52
N TYR A 301 5.57 -23.50 -8.26
CA TYR A 301 5.32 -24.41 -7.14
C TYR A 301 3.84 -24.69 -6.90
N ALA A 302 2.96 -23.72 -7.18
CA ALA A 302 1.52 -23.90 -7.04
C ALA A 302 0.92 -24.86 -8.07
N ARG A 303 1.62 -25.10 -9.19
CA ARG A 303 1.24 -26.09 -10.21
C ARG A 303 -0.21 -25.93 -10.70
N SER A 304 -0.68 -24.69 -10.78
CA SER A 304 -2.09 -24.34 -11.00
C SER A 304 -2.27 -23.45 -12.20
N GLU A 305 -3.19 -23.83 -13.10
CA GLU A 305 -3.44 -23.19 -14.40
C GLU A 305 -3.65 -21.69 -14.36
N VAL A 306 -2.64 -20.95 -14.83
CA VAL A 306 -2.70 -19.55 -15.28
C VAL A 306 -3.67 -19.43 -16.46
N ASN A 307 -4.96 -19.35 -16.14
CA ASN A 307 -6.07 -19.34 -17.09
C ASN A 307 -7.10 -18.24 -16.76
N TYR A 308 -6.80 -17.37 -15.79
CA TYR A 308 -7.69 -16.32 -15.35
C TYR A 308 -7.17 -14.93 -15.76
N SER A 309 -7.97 -14.21 -16.54
CA SER A 309 -7.63 -12.90 -17.09
C SER A 309 -8.36 -11.77 -16.35
N PHE A 310 -7.61 -10.76 -15.91
CA PHE A 310 -8.16 -9.54 -15.31
C PHE A 310 -8.41 -8.44 -16.35
N GLY A 311 -7.78 -8.52 -17.51
CA GLY A 311 -7.83 -7.52 -18.56
C GLY A 311 -6.67 -7.70 -19.53
N ALA A 312 -6.82 -7.23 -20.76
CA ALA A 312 -5.76 -7.28 -21.75
C ALA A 312 -4.56 -6.44 -21.32
N SER A 313 -3.37 -6.94 -21.65
CA SER A 313 -2.06 -6.42 -21.23
C SER A 313 -1.76 -6.55 -19.72
N LEU A 314 -2.63 -7.22 -18.96
CA LEU A 314 -2.37 -7.54 -17.56
C LEU A 314 -1.83 -8.97 -17.40
N TYR A 315 -1.08 -9.21 -16.34
CA TYR A 315 -0.72 -10.56 -15.93
C TYR A 315 -1.96 -11.38 -15.63
N MET A 316 -1.97 -12.61 -16.13
CA MET A 316 -3.00 -13.60 -15.80
C MET A 316 -2.65 -14.29 -14.49
N ALA A 317 -3.64 -14.73 -13.73
CA ALA A 317 -3.42 -15.57 -12.55
C ALA A 317 -3.99 -16.97 -12.74
N SER A 318 -3.72 -17.83 -11.75
CA SER A 318 -4.45 -19.08 -11.65
C SER A 318 -5.91 -18.82 -11.25
N GLY A 319 -6.84 -19.49 -11.91
CA GLY A 319 -8.25 -19.52 -11.48
C GLY A 319 -8.47 -20.31 -10.19
N ASP A 320 -7.48 -21.09 -9.75
CA ASP A 320 -7.47 -21.83 -8.49
C ASP A 320 -6.12 -21.62 -7.79
N MET A 321 -6.11 -20.82 -6.73
CA MET A 321 -4.91 -20.50 -5.94
C MET A 321 -4.80 -21.33 -4.66
N LEU A 322 -5.24 -22.59 -4.71
CA LEU A 322 -5.00 -23.56 -3.64
C LEU A 322 -3.70 -24.32 -3.88
N LEU A 323 -2.89 -24.44 -2.83
CA LEU A 323 -1.64 -25.19 -2.91
C LEU A 323 -1.94 -26.69 -3.08
N ARG A 324 -1.61 -27.25 -4.25
CA ARG A 324 -1.79 -28.69 -4.52
C ARG A 324 -0.51 -29.47 -4.21
N VAL A 325 -0.62 -30.47 -3.33
CA VAL A 325 0.47 -31.43 -3.07
C VAL A 325 0.38 -32.59 -4.07
N GLY A 326 1.28 -32.63 -5.06
CA GLY A 326 1.34 -33.70 -6.08
C GLY A 326 1.76 -33.20 -7.48
N ASN A 327 2.13 -34.12 -8.38
CA ASN A 327 2.56 -33.78 -9.76
C ASN A 327 1.36 -33.48 -10.67
N VAL A 328 1.26 -32.23 -11.14
CA VAL A 328 0.43 -31.88 -12.32
C VAL A 328 1.37 -31.88 -13.53
N ALA A 329 1.29 -32.93 -14.35
CA ALA A 329 2.13 -33.06 -15.54
C ALA A 329 1.63 -32.15 -16.68
N GLY A 330 2.55 -31.50 -17.40
CA GLY A 330 2.22 -30.63 -18.56
C GLY A 330 1.98 -29.15 -18.22
N TYR A 331 2.27 -28.73 -16.98
CA TYR A 331 1.91 -27.42 -16.48
C TYR A 331 2.85 -26.29 -17.00
N ASN A 332 2.29 -25.24 -17.61
CA ASN A 332 3.06 -24.04 -18.01
C ASN A 332 3.22 -23.14 -16.79
N ASN A 333 4.43 -23.11 -16.25
CA ASN A 333 4.74 -22.30 -15.09
C ASN A 333 5.03 -20.84 -15.42
N LEU A 334 5.12 -20.46 -16.70
CA LEU A 334 5.57 -19.14 -17.10
C LEU A 334 4.51 -18.08 -16.83
N ILE A 335 4.98 -16.88 -16.50
CA ILE A 335 4.15 -15.68 -16.49
C ILE A 335 3.45 -15.53 -17.85
N VAL A 336 2.14 -15.33 -17.81
CA VAL A 336 1.32 -15.08 -19.00
C VAL A 336 0.71 -13.69 -18.90
N ILE A 337 0.76 -12.95 -20.00
CA ILE A 337 0.08 -11.66 -20.16
C ILE A 337 -1.15 -11.91 -21.03
N ALA A 338 -2.29 -11.40 -20.59
CA ALA A 338 -3.53 -11.54 -21.32
C ALA A 338 -3.53 -10.73 -22.61
N THR A 339 -4.00 -11.34 -23.68
CA THR A 339 -4.11 -10.75 -25.01
C THR A 339 -5.55 -10.26 -25.28
N ASP A 340 -5.72 -9.44 -26.32
CA ASP A 340 -7.01 -8.81 -26.66
C ASP A 340 -8.13 -9.82 -27.05
N ASP A 341 -7.75 -11.04 -27.45
CA ASP A 341 -8.66 -12.13 -27.81
C ASP A 341 -9.19 -12.90 -26.60
N GLN A 342 -8.58 -12.74 -25.43
CA GLN A 342 -9.01 -13.45 -24.22
C GLN A 342 -10.19 -12.75 -23.56
N SER A 343 -11.13 -13.54 -23.03
CA SER A 343 -12.24 -13.03 -22.24
C SER A 343 -11.81 -12.69 -20.82
N LEU A 344 -12.51 -11.77 -20.16
CA LEU A 344 -12.37 -11.56 -18.72
C LEU A 344 -12.76 -12.82 -17.95
N GLY A 345 -12.04 -13.09 -16.87
CA GLY A 345 -12.25 -14.24 -16.00
C GLY A 345 -11.60 -15.51 -16.56
N LEU A 346 -12.28 -16.65 -16.36
CA LEU A 346 -11.74 -17.97 -16.69
C LEU A 346 -11.72 -18.22 -18.21
N ASN A 347 -10.57 -18.58 -18.74
CA ASN A 347 -10.36 -18.92 -20.16
C ASN A 347 -9.97 -20.40 -20.29
N SER A 348 -10.95 -21.26 -20.58
CA SER A 348 -10.75 -22.71 -20.69
C SER A 348 -9.82 -23.08 -21.85
N GLY A 349 -8.93 -24.04 -21.64
CA GLY A 349 -8.04 -24.57 -22.68
C GLY A 349 -6.77 -23.74 -22.95
N LEU A 350 -6.60 -22.59 -22.28
CA LEU A 350 -5.30 -21.93 -22.22
C LEU A 350 -4.35 -22.74 -21.34
N ASN A 351 -3.10 -22.89 -21.80
CA ASN A 351 -2.04 -23.62 -21.08
C ASN A 351 -2.30 -25.12 -20.80
N GLY A 352 -3.31 -25.74 -21.41
CA GLY A 352 -3.63 -27.17 -21.27
C GLY A 352 -2.82 -28.11 -22.19
N ARG A 353 -1.49 -27.97 -22.28
CA ARG A 353 -0.68 -28.90 -23.10
C ARG A 353 -0.70 -30.30 -22.49
N ALA A 354 -0.90 -31.32 -23.33
CA ALA A 354 -0.81 -32.72 -22.93
C ALA A 354 0.59 -33.06 -22.36
N PRO A 355 0.69 -33.95 -21.34
CA PRO A 355 1.97 -34.28 -20.71
C PRO A 355 2.98 -34.82 -21.73
N PRO A 356 4.27 -34.46 -21.64
CA PRO A 356 5.31 -35.33 -22.17
C PRO A 356 5.24 -36.65 -21.37
N ASN A 357 5.22 -37.77 -22.08
CA ASN A 357 5.04 -39.12 -21.54
C ASN A 357 5.75 -39.32 -20.19
N ALA A 358 4.96 -39.65 -19.16
CA ALA A 358 5.36 -39.90 -17.79
C ALA A 358 6.17 -41.21 -17.65
N ALA A 359 7.33 -41.28 -18.30
CA ALA A 359 8.19 -42.46 -18.22
C ALA A 359 9.38 -42.29 -17.27
N ASN A 360 9.90 -41.10 -16.97
CA ASN A 360 11.23 -40.98 -16.34
C ASN A 360 11.41 -39.80 -15.37
N ASP A 361 10.58 -39.60 -14.35
CA ASP A 361 11.01 -38.71 -13.26
C ASP A 361 10.45 -39.08 -11.88
N THR A 362 11.20 -39.92 -11.16
CA THR A 362 11.02 -40.18 -9.74
C THR A 362 11.74 -39.09 -8.93
N GLY A 363 11.19 -37.87 -8.92
CA GLY A 363 11.78 -36.69 -8.28
C GLY A 363 11.14 -36.33 -6.93
N GLU A 364 11.10 -37.25 -5.96
CA GLU A 364 10.40 -37.06 -4.68
C GLU A 364 11.21 -36.34 -3.58
N LYS A 365 12.34 -35.66 -3.90
CA LYS A 365 13.26 -35.14 -2.87
C LYS A 365 13.53 -33.62 -2.86
N GLY A 366 12.95 -32.82 -3.75
CA GLY A 366 13.28 -31.39 -3.88
C GLY A 366 12.46 -30.41 -3.03
N PHE A 367 11.27 -30.78 -2.57
CA PHE A 367 10.28 -29.82 -2.01
C PHE A 367 10.72 -29.14 -0.69
N ARG A 368 11.63 -29.74 0.08
CA ARG A 368 11.88 -29.35 1.49
C ARG A 368 12.97 -28.30 1.72
N ALA A 369 13.88 -28.05 0.77
CA ALA A 369 15.04 -27.18 0.99
C ALA A 369 14.93 -25.82 0.27
N GLU A 370 14.46 -25.80 -0.98
CA GLU A 370 14.57 -24.61 -1.83
C GLU A 370 13.60 -23.48 -1.47
N LEU A 371 12.38 -23.78 -1.01
CA LEU A 371 11.44 -22.76 -0.52
C LEU A 371 11.86 -22.17 0.84
N GLY A 372 12.53 -22.97 1.69
CA GLY A 372 13.06 -22.50 2.97
C GLY A 372 14.26 -21.57 2.82
N ASP A 373 15.17 -21.87 1.89
CA ASP A 373 16.38 -21.07 1.65
C ASP A 373 16.09 -19.74 0.93
N VAL A 374 15.05 -19.68 0.08
CA VAL A 374 14.62 -18.42 -0.58
C VAL A 374 13.89 -17.49 0.39
N VAL A 375 13.14 -18.02 1.36
CA VAL A 375 12.46 -17.21 2.40
C VAL A 375 13.45 -16.77 3.50
N GLY A 376 14.48 -17.56 3.78
CA GLY A 376 15.51 -17.25 4.79
C GLY A 376 16.52 -16.16 4.38
N HIS A 377 16.68 -15.86 3.09
CA HIS A 377 17.71 -14.92 2.59
C HIS A 377 17.29 -13.44 2.55
N PHE A 378 16.06 -13.10 2.93
CA PHE A 378 15.54 -11.72 2.81
C PHE A 378 14.87 -11.19 4.09
N ILE A 379 15.48 -11.44 5.25
CA ILE A 379 15.31 -10.54 6.41
C ILE A 379 16.42 -9.49 6.32
N PRO A 380 16.15 -8.21 5.95
CA PRO A 380 17.17 -7.19 5.99
C PRO A 380 17.54 -6.90 7.46
N ASN A 381 18.79 -7.21 7.81
CA ASN A 381 19.41 -6.77 9.05
C ASN A 381 19.49 -5.24 9.06
N PRO A 382 18.84 -4.51 9.99
CA PRO A 382 18.76 -3.06 9.95
C PRO A 382 20.03 -2.47 10.57
N ARG A 383 21.17 -2.60 9.89
CA ARG A 383 22.42 -1.88 10.19
C ARG A 383 23.34 -2.00 8.99
N HIS A 384 23.23 -1.05 8.06
CA HIS A 384 24.38 -0.37 7.44
C HIS A 384 23.87 0.72 6.46
N ARG A 385 24.01 1.98 6.85
CA ARG A 385 24.13 3.11 5.91
C ARG A 385 25.45 2.97 5.16
N LEU A 386 25.49 3.38 3.88
CA LEU A 386 26.55 4.14 3.18
C LEU A 386 26.11 4.32 1.70
N THR A 387 25.68 5.52 1.29
CA THR A 387 26.40 6.54 0.48
C THR A 387 26.54 6.27 -1.03
N GLN A 388 25.65 6.93 -1.79
CA GLN A 388 25.84 7.63 -3.09
C GLN A 388 26.23 6.87 -4.41
N PRO A 389 25.88 7.44 -5.58
CA PRO A 389 25.43 6.68 -6.75
C PRO A 389 26.41 6.69 -7.94
N HIS A 390 26.30 5.69 -8.83
CA HIS A 390 26.84 5.80 -10.19
C HIS A 390 25.82 5.37 -11.25
N ASN A 391 25.81 6.20 -12.31
CA ASN A 391 25.15 6.12 -13.61
C ASN A 391 24.72 4.73 -14.11
N LEU A 392 23.48 4.64 -14.57
CA LEU A 392 23.02 3.60 -15.51
C LEU A 392 22.66 4.27 -16.83
N ALA A 393 23.54 4.08 -17.81
CA ALA A 393 23.21 4.21 -19.22
C ALA A 393 22.65 2.87 -19.73
N GLU A 394 21.67 3.00 -20.61
CA GLU A 394 21.14 2.04 -21.59
C GLU A 394 21.80 0.66 -21.67
N LEU A 395 20.99 -0.40 -21.55
CA LEU A 395 21.30 -1.70 -22.15
C LEU A 395 20.00 -2.36 -22.63
N GLU A 396 19.84 -2.32 -23.96
CA GLU A 396 18.92 -3.12 -24.75
C GLU A 396 19.20 -4.62 -24.57
N TRP A 397 18.17 -5.44 -24.37
CA TRP A 397 18.31 -6.90 -24.38
C TRP A 397 17.95 -7.46 -25.75
N ARG A 398 18.98 -7.90 -26.50
CA ARG A 398 18.85 -8.88 -27.59
C ARG A 398 19.00 -10.29 -27.04
N VAL A 399 18.07 -11.14 -27.42
CA VAL A 399 18.04 -12.59 -27.20
C VAL A 399 19.17 -13.27 -27.99
N ILE A 400 20.04 -14.04 -27.34
CA ILE A 400 20.85 -15.08 -27.99
C ILE A 400 20.91 -16.32 -27.09
N SER A 401 20.63 -17.47 -27.73
CA SER A 401 20.59 -18.84 -27.22
C SER A 401 21.97 -19.49 -27.03
N HIS A 402 22.05 -20.35 -26.01
CA HIS A 402 22.96 -21.50 -25.76
C HIS A 402 24.16 -21.76 -26.69
N GLU A 403 25.38 -21.83 -26.11
CA GLU A 403 26.28 -23.01 -26.21
C GLU A 403 27.47 -22.92 -25.22
N SER A 404 27.64 -24.02 -24.47
CA SER A 404 28.83 -24.68 -23.91
C SER A 404 30.18 -23.95 -23.80
N LEU A 405 30.83 -24.04 -22.63
CA LEU A 405 32.28 -24.30 -22.54
C LEU A 405 32.70 -24.87 -21.17
N HIS A 406 33.41 -26.00 -21.23
CA HIS A 406 34.11 -26.66 -20.15
C HIS A 406 35.41 -25.91 -19.76
N GLY A 407 35.69 -25.88 -18.45
CA GLY A 407 37.01 -26.11 -17.87
C GLY A 407 38.00 -24.94 -17.80
N LEU A 408 38.42 -24.59 -16.58
CA LEU A 408 39.85 -24.50 -16.21
C LEU A 408 40.05 -24.42 -14.69
N ASN A 409 41.06 -25.17 -14.25
CA ASN A 409 41.54 -25.34 -12.88
C ASN A 409 42.28 -24.12 -12.35
N GLY A 410 42.22 -23.88 -11.03
CA GLY A 410 43.08 -22.91 -10.34
C GLY A 410 43.07 -23.05 -8.82
N ARG A 411 43.98 -23.87 -8.28
CA ARG A 411 44.31 -24.04 -6.85
C ARG A 411 44.66 -22.72 -6.15
N ILE A 412 44.12 -22.50 -4.94
CA ILE A 412 44.89 -21.94 -3.80
C ILE A 412 44.50 -22.70 -2.52
N ARG A 413 45.51 -23.21 -1.81
CA ARG A 413 45.44 -23.87 -0.49
C ARG A 413 45.70 -22.85 0.61
N GLY A 414 45.02 -23.00 1.76
CA GLY A 414 45.37 -22.32 3.02
C GLY A 414 44.32 -22.53 4.13
N LEU A 415 44.46 -23.63 4.89
CA LEU A 415 43.74 -24.00 6.13
C LEU A 415 44.22 -23.13 7.34
N PRO A 416 43.59 -23.12 8.55
CA PRO A 416 42.89 -24.23 9.24
C PRO A 416 41.52 -23.89 9.91
N GLN A 417 40.53 -24.79 9.82
CA GLN A 417 39.97 -25.70 10.85
C GLN A 417 39.56 -25.13 12.23
N ILE A 418 38.44 -25.71 12.72
CA ILE A 418 37.81 -25.73 14.06
C ILE A 418 36.82 -24.55 14.30
N PHE A 419 35.49 -24.70 14.43
CA PHE A 419 34.68 -25.59 15.29
C PHE A 419 33.40 -26.12 14.61
N ARG A 420 33.06 -27.37 14.95
CA ARG A 420 31.70 -27.94 14.94
C ARG A 420 31.02 -27.52 16.24
N LEU A 421 29.75 -27.11 16.23
CA LEU A 421 28.84 -27.38 17.34
C LEU A 421 27.42 -27.57 16.82
N ASP A 422 26.83 -28.67 17.25
CA ASP A 422 25.51 -29.18 16.89
C ASP A 422 24.38 -28.36 17.52
N CYS A 423 23.23 -28.34 16.85
CA CYS A 423 21.96 -27.84 17.36
C CYS A 423 21.46 -28.68 18.55
N VAL A 424 21.03 -28.04 19.64
CA VAL A 424 20.03 -28.59 20.58
C VAL A 424 19.10 -27.49 21.10
N ASN A 425 17.81 -27.69 20.83
CA ASN A 425 16.58 -27.22 21.48
C ASN A 425 16.64 -26.19 22.64
N GLY A 426 15.83 -25.13 22.49
CA GLY A 426 14.74 -24.84 23.43
C GLY A 426 14.92 -23.69 24.44
N ILE A 427 13.87 -22.86 24.50
CA ILE A 427 13.43 -21.98 25.60
C ILE A 427 14.14 -20.62 25.70
N GLY A 428 13.32 -19.57 25.66
CA GLY A 428 13.73 -18.18 25.59
C GLY A 428 14.21 -17.56 26.90
N LEU A 429 14.82 -16.38 26.76
CA LEU A 429 14.79 -15.35 27.79
C LEU A 429 15.05 -13.97 27.17
N LEU A 430 14.29 -13.01 27.66
CA LEU A 430 14.45 -11.57 27.58
C LEU A 430 15.88 -11.16 27.99
N CYS A 431 16.57 -10.33 27.21
CA CYS A 431 17.75 -9.58 27.68
C CYS A 431 17.78 -8.18 27.06
N GLN A 432 17.42 -7.19 27.88
CA GLN A 432 17.80 -5.79 27.71
C GLN A 432 19.33 -5.67 27.80
N LEU A 433 19.93 -4.87 26.91
CA LEU A 433 21.33 -4.47 27.02
C LEU A 433 21.43 -2.95 26.98
N LEU A 434 21.50 -2.38 28.19
CA LEU A 434 22.13 -1.11 28.49
C LEU A 434 23.61 -1.21 28.11
N VAL A 435 24.08 -0.31 27.24
CA VAL A 435 25.52 -0.04 27.09
C VAL A 435 25.73 1.43 27.40
N GLY A 436 26.16 1.69 28.64
CA GLY A 436 26.91 2.87 28.99
C GLY A 436 28.41 2.57 28.83
N SER A 437 29.13 3.48 28.21
CA SER A 437 30.58 3.57 28.33
C SER A 437 30.96 5.04 28.38
N ALA A 438 31.55 5.41 29.52
CA ALA A 438 32.17 6.69 29.79
C ALA A 438 33.64 6.64 29.32
N GLU A 439 34.15 7.77 28.82
CA GLU A 439 35.41 8.43 29.27
C GLU A 439 35.73 9.63 28.36
N SER A 440 35.56 10.84 28.89
CA SER A 440 36.64 11.79 29.25
C SER A 440 37.15 12.69 28.12
N ARG A 441 36.98 14.01 28.27
CA ARG A 441 38.05 15.02 28.44
C ARG A 441 37.53 16.47 28.38
N ASN A 442 37.96 17.21 29.40
CA ASN A 442 38.37 18.63 29.41
C ASN A 442 37.34 19.76 29.24
N LEU A 443 37.02 20.39 30.38
CA LEU A 443 36.68 21.81 30.52
C LEU A 443 37.97 22.68 30.53
N PRO A 444 37.89 24.00 30.25
CA PRO A 444 37.72 24.94 31.37
C PRO A 444 36.78 26.16 31.12
N ALA A 445 36.04 26.48 32.19
CA ALA A 445 35.76 27.79 32.83
C ALA A 445 35.38 29.06 32.01
N ARG A 446 34.20 29.64 32.31
CA ARG A 446 33.95 30.87 33.14
C ARG A 446 32.49 31.36 32.94
N GLU A 447 31.67 31.35 34.00
CA GLU A 447 31.32 32.49 34.91
C GLU A 447 30.25 33.45 34.38
N THR A 448 29.05 33.36 34.98
CA THR A 448 28.17 34.41 35.57
C THR A 448 26.76 33.80 35.69
N GLY A 449 26.26 33.45 36.88
CA GLY A 449 25.64 34.36 37.87
C GLY A 449 24.22 34.73 37.38
N ALA A 450 23.09 34.48 38.05
CA ALA A 450 22.81 34.36 39.47
C ALA A 450 21.31 34.01 39.68
N LEU A 451 21.03 33.29 40.78
CA LEU A 451 19.86 33.37 41.67
C LEU A 451 18.43 33.25 41.08
N ILE A 452 17.65 32.28 41.56
CA ILE A 452 16.75 32.43 42.74
C ILE A 452 16.30 31.03 43.20
N ASP A 453 16.14 30.95 44.51
CA ASP A 453 16.01 29.79 45.37
C ASP A 453 14.54 29.37 45.61
N THR A 454 14.38 28.07 45.85
CA THR A 454 13.37 27.33 46.64
C THR A 454 11.94 27.88 46.87
N GLN A 455 10.93 27.02 46.67
CA GLN A 455 10.28 26.28 47.78
C GLN A 455 9.17 25.30 47.35
N ARG A 456 9.29 24.08 47.90
CA ARG A 456 8.26 23.16 48.45
C ARG A 456 7.03 22.73 47.63
N LEU A 457 7.11 21.47 47.22
CA LEU A 457 6.03 20.48 47.19
C LEU A 457 5.46 20.24 48.60
N ASP A 458 4.13 20.13 48.71
CA ASP A 458 3.44 19.16 49.56
C ASP A 458 1.96 19.02 49.15
N HIS A 459 1.42 17.83 49.42
CA HIS A 459 0.02 17.39 49.40
C HIS A 459 -0.53 16.59 48.20
N ILE A 460 -0.16 15.31 48.28
CA ILE A 460 -0.95 14.10 48.05
C ILE A 460 -2.44 14.30 48.40
N GLY A 461 -3.32 14.01 47.44
CA GLY A 461 -4.76 13.84 47.62
C GLY A 461 -5.21 12.49 47.06
N THR A 462 -5.50 11.56 47.95
CA THR A 462 -6.19 10.29 47.70
C THR A 462 -7.69 10.53 47.53
N VAL A 463 -8.34 9.79 46.63
CA VAL A 463 -9.80 9.58 46.64
C VAL A 463 -10.08 8.09 46.32
N PRO A 464 -10.97 7.41 47.08
CA PRO A 464 -11.29 6.01 46.88
C PRO A 464 -12.60 5.78 46.11
N PHE A 465 -12.66 4.59 45.47
CA PHE A 465 -13.79 3.89 44.81
C PHE A 465 -14.38 4.48 43.52
#